data_AF-A0A946KKL1-F1
#
_entry.id   AF-A0A946KKL1-F1
#
_cell.length_a   1.000
_cell.length_b   1.000
_cell.length_c   1.000
_cell.angle_alpha   90.00
_cell.angle_beta   90.00
_cell.angle_gamma   90.00
#
_symmetry.space_group_name_H-M   'P 1'
#
loop_
_entity.id
_entity.type
_entity.pdbx_description
1 polymer ?
#
loop_
_entity_poly.entity_id
_entity_poly.type
_entity_poly.pdbx_seq_one_letter_code
_entity_poly.pdbx_strand_id
1 'polypeptide(L)'
;TPYTADVTDRIVRHLESAGLEVVAVGSFLEPDDHVVARITEGAVADGAAIVAGADGCEGVFVSCTSLRTFGVLADLEKRLGKPVVSSNLAFTWHLLRLAGVDDQVPGLGRLFDVGIDRGDG
;
A
#
# COMPACT_ATOMS: atom_id res chain seq x y z
N THR A 1 -2.66 -2.58 7.98
CA THR A 1 -1.66 -1.78 8.72
C THR A 1 -1.05 -2.67 9.81
N PRO A 2 0.06 -2.30 10.47
CA PRO A 2 0.49 -3.02 11.66
C PRO A 2 -0.06 -2.43 12.96
N TYR A 3 -0.55 -1.18 12.92
CA TYR A 3 -0.76 -0.37 14.12
C TYR A 3 -1.98 -0.76 14.96
N THR A 4 -2.03 -0.24 16.17
CA THR A 4 -3.22 -0.24 17.03
C THR A 4 -4.44 0.39 16.33
N ALA A 5 -5.63 0.11 16.86
CA ALA A 5 -6.90 0.59 16.31
C ALA A 5 -6.94 2.12 16.21
N ASP A 6 -6.51 2.84 17.24
CA ASP A 6 -6.56 4.31 17.26
C ASP A 6 -5.68 4.95 16.17
N VAL A 7 -4.52 4.36 15.87
CA VAL A 7 -3.62 4.80 14.81
C VAL A 7 -4.22 4.47 13.45
N THR A 8 -4.75 3.26 13.30
CA THR A 8 -5.40 2.81 12.07
C THR A 8 -6.61 3.70 11.73
N ASP A 9 -7.42 4.06 12.72
CA ASP A 9 -8.56 4.96 12.53
C ASP A 9 -8.15 6.36 12.07
N ARG A 10 -6.98 6.86 12.51
CA ARG A 10 -6.44 8.14 12.01
C ARG A 10 -6.05 8.05 10.54
N ILE A 11 -5.50 6.92 10.11
CA ILE A 11 -5.16 6.68 8.70
C ILE A 11 -6.43 6.62 7.85
N VAL A 12 -7.46 5.90 8.31
CA VAL A 12 -8.76 5.81 7.63
C VAL A 12 -9.36 7.19 7.44
N ARG A 13 -9.50 7.98 8.52
CA ARG A 13 -10.03 9.35 8.44
C ARG A 13 -9.24 10.24 7.50
N HIS A 14 -7.92 10.07 7.45
CA HIS A 14 -7.09 10.85 6.54
C HIS A 14 -7.38 10.51 5.08
N LEU A 15 -7.47 9.22 4.73
CA LEU A 15 -7.82 8.78 3.37
C LEU A 15 -9.23 9.25 2.97
N GLU A 16 -10.20 9.13 3.88
CA GLU A 16 -11.56 9.63 3.67
C GLU A 16 -11.61 11.14 3.45
N SER A 17 -10.84 11.90 4.23
CA SER A 17 -10.74 13.36 4.06
C SER A 17 -10.11 13.77 2.71
N ALA A 18 -9.31 12.87 2.11
CA ALA A 18 -8.74 13.03 0.78
C ALA A 18 -9.70 12.57 -0.34
N GLY A 19 -10.93 12.17 0.00
CA GLY A 19 -11.97 11.76 -0.95
C GLY A 19 -11.95 10.28 -1.34
N LEU A 20 -11.18 9.44 -0.63
CA LEU A 20 -11.13 8.00 -0.86
C LEU A 20 -12.12 7.27 0.07
N GLU A 21 -12.93 6.37 -0.48
CA GLU A 21 -13.78 5.50 0.32
C GLU A 21 -12.98 4.32 0.89
N VAL A 22 -13.06 4.08 2.19
CA VAL A 22 -12.41 2.94 2.86
C VAL A 22 -13.46 1.88 3.19
N VAL A 23 -13.63 0.91 2.28
CA VAL A 23 -14.65 -0.15 2.41
C VAL A 23 -14.28 -1.27 3.38
N ALA A 24 -12.98 -1.45 3.67
CA ALA A 24 -12.49 -2.47 4.59
C ALA A 24 -11.13 -2.10 5.18
N VAL A 25 -10.87 -2.58 6.40
CA VAL A 25 -9.64 -2.32 7.15
C VAL A 25 -9.15 -3.62 7.80
N GLY A 26 -7.86 -3.89 7.66
CA GLY A 26 -7.16 -4.96 8.37
C GLY A 26 -5.92 -4.44 9.08
N SER A 27 -5.70 -4.88 10.32
CA SER A 27 -4.48 -4.56 11.07
C SER A 27 -3.94 -5.77 11.84
N PHE A 28 -2.61 -5.83 11.98
CA PHE A 28 -1.94 -6.77 12.88
C PHE A 28 -2.07 -6.37 14.35
N LEU A 29 -2.51 -5.14 14.65
CA LEU A 29 -2.71 -4.61 16.01
C LEU A 29 -1.46 -4.74 16.90
N GLU A 30 -0.28 -4.56 16.30
CA GLU A 30 1.02 -4.71 16.93
C GLU A 30 1.62 -3.33 17.28
N PRO A 31 1.74 -2.99 18.58
CA PRO A 31 2.33 -1.71 19.00
C PRO A 31 3.87 -1.70 19.02
N ASP A 32 4.55 -2.85 18.99
CA ASP A 32 6.02 -2.93 19.05
C ASP A 32 6.64 -2.95 17.64
N ASP A 33 7.34 -1.86 17.27
CA ASP A 33 8.03 -1.73 15.99
C ASP A 33 9.06 -2.85 15.73
N HIS A 34 9.67 -3.43 16.77
CA HIS A 34 10.59 -4.56 16.61
C HIS A 34 9.88 -5.84 16.17
N VAL A 35 8.62 -6.02 16.56
CA VAL A 35 7.77 -7.13 16.12
C VAL A 35 7.24 -6.84 14.72
N VAL A 36 6.80 -5.60 14.46
CA VAL A 36 6.35 -5.17 13.12
C VAL A 36 7.42 -5.45 12.05
N ALA A 37 8.69 -5.16 12.35
CA ALA A 37 9.80 -5.40 11.43
C ALA A 37 10.05 -6.88 11.11
N ARG A 38 9.48 -7.81 11.90
CA ARG A 38 9.56 -9.27 11.70
C ARG A 38 8.33 -9.85 11.01
N ILE A 39 7.28 -9.05 10.80
CA ILE A 39 6.12 -9.49 10.00
C ILE A 39 6.62 -9.81 8.59
N THR A 40 6.33 -11.03 8.15
CA THR A 40 6.83 -11.55 6.87
C THR A 40 6.05 -10.94 5.70
N GLU A 41 6.68 -10.86 4.53
CA GLU A 41 5.98 -10.38 3.32
C GLU A 41 4.77 -11.25 3.00
N GLY A 42 4.85 -12.57 3.25
CA GLY A 42 3.73 -13.50 3.09
C GLY A 42 2.54 -13.16 3.99
N ALA A 43 2.79 -12.86 5.28
CA ALA A 43 1.73 -12.45 6.19
C ALA A 43 1.06 -11.14 5.76
N VAL A 44 1.86 -10.17 5.27
CA VAL A 44 1.33 -8.93 4.69
C VAL A 44 0.47 -9.22 3.46
N ALA A 45 0.93 -10.11 2.57
CA ALA A 45 0.19 -10.48 1.37
C ALA A 45 -1.13 -11.17 1.68
N ASP A 46 -1.14 -12.07 2.66
CA ASP A 46 -2.37 -12.75 3.11
C ASP A 46 -3.36 -11.75 3.72
N GLY A 47 -2.88 -10.84 4.57
CA GLY A 47 -3.71 -9.78 5.15
C GLY A 47 -4.32 -8.86 4.07
N ALA A 48 -3.52 -8.45 3.09
CA ALA A 48 -3.98 -7.65 1.97
C ALA A 48 -5.00 -8.40 1.10
N ALA A 49 -4.82 -9.70 0.87
CA ALA A 49 -5.77 -10.53 0.13
C ALA A 49 -7.13 -10.65 0.84
N ILE A 50 -7.13 -10.74 2.18
CA ILE A 50 -8.38 -10.73 2.97
C ILE A 50 -9.12 -9.41 2.78
N VAL A 51 -8.43 -8.28 2.94
CA VAL A 51 -9.04 -6.94 2.79
C VAL A 51 -9.54 -6.72 1.35
N ALA A 52 -8.79 -7.20 0.35
CA ALA A 52 -9.16 -7.10 -1.06
C ALA A 52 -10.46 -7.83 -1.42
N GLY A 53 -10.89 -8.79 -0.59
CA GLY A 53 -12.12 -9.56 -0.77
C GLY A 53 -13.40 -8.82 -0.40
N ALA A 54 -13.29 -7.61 0.19
CA ALA A 54 -14.46 -6.81 0.53
C ALA A 54 -15.19 -6.31 -0.73
N ASP A 55 -16.52 -6.30 -0.67
CA ASP A 55 -17.38 -5.77 -1.74
C ASP A 55 -17.04 -4.28 -1.98
N GLY A 56 -16.98 -3.89 -3.25
CA GLY A 56 -16.63 -2.52 -3.65
C GLY A 56 -15.14 -2.17 -3.53
N CYS A 57 -14.27 -3.08 -3.09
CA CYS A 57 -12.83 -2.79 -3.01
C CYS A 57 -12.20 -2.74 -4.42
N GLU A 58 -11.67 -1.58 -4.82
CA GLU A 58 -11.01 -1.38 -6.12
C GLU A 58 -9.48 -1.45 -6.05
N GLY A 59 -8.90 -1.32 -4.85
CA GLY A 59 -7.47 -1.35 -4.62
C GLY A 59 -7.14 -1.52 -3.14
N VAL A 60 -5.88 -1.87 -2.84
CA VAL A 60 -5.41 -2.09 -1.46
C VAL A 60 -4.25 -1.17 -1.15
N PHE A 61 -4.31 -0.51 0.00
CA PHE A 61 -3.20 0.27 0.54
C PHE A 61 -2.61 -0.38 1.80
N VAL A 62 -1.33 -0.73 1.74
CA VAL A 62 -0.56 -1.26 2.87
C VAL A 62 0.21 -0.12 3.53
N SER A 63 -0.38 0.44 4.58
CA SER A 63 0.26 1.50 5.39
C SER A 63 1.29 0.91 6.36
N CYS A 64 2.56 1.26 6.16
CA CYS A 64 3.70 1.24 7.09
C CYS A 64 5.03 1.17 6.31
N THR A 65 6.04 1.93 6.73
CA THR A 65 7.39 1.88 6.13
C THR A 65 8.26 0.74 6.68
N SER A 66 7.94 0.20 7.86
CA SER A 66 8.64 -0.95 8.46
C SER A 66 8.23 -2.30 7.86
N LEU A 67 7.11 -2.34 7.11
CA LEU A 67 6.65 -3.56 6.43
C LEU A 67 7.40 -3.78 5.13
N ARG A 68 7.98 -4.98 5.00
CA ARG A 68 8.57 -5.47 3.76
C ARG A 68 7.44 -5.91 2.83
N THR A 69 7.43 -5.37 1.62
CA THR A 69 6.34 -5.61 0.64
C THR A 69 6.85 -5.77 -0.79
N PHE A 70 7.99 -5.20 -1.15
CA PHE A 70 8.49 -5.19 -2.53
C PHE A 70 8.57 -6.59 -3.17
N GLY A 71 8.88 -7.63 -2.39
CA GLY A 71 9.00 -9.00 -2.93
C GLY A 71 7.66 -9.65 -3.31
N VAL A 72 6.52 -9.12 -2.84
CA VAL A 72 5.20 -9.77 -2.99
C VAL A 72 4.18 -8.94 -3.74
N LEU A 73 4.42 -7.63 -3.96
CA LEU A 73 3.41 -6.72 -4.51
C LEU A 73 2.95 -7.11 -5.91
N ALA A 74 3.86 -7.34 -6.87
CA ALA A 74 3.47 -7.66 -8.24
C ALA A 74 2.70 -8.98 -8.37
N ASP A 75 3.14 -10.02 -7.65
CA ASP A 75 2.44 -11.31 -7.63
C ASP A 75 1.07 -11.18 -6.96
N LEU A 76 0.97 -10.39 -5.90
CA LEU A 76 -0.29 -10.12 -5.22
C LEU A 76 -1.25 -9.34 -6.10
N GLU A 77 -0.82 -8.28 -6.76
CA GLU A 77 -1.64 -7.53 -7.74
C GLU A 77 -2.15 -8.44 -8.85
N LYS A 78 -1.28 -9.32 -9.39
CA LYS A 78 -1.66 -10.28 -10.42
C LYS A 78 -2.72 -11.27 -9.92
N ARG A 79 -2.57 -11.76 -8.68
CA ARG A 79 -3.54 -12.68 -8.06
C ARG A 79 -4.87 -12.01 -7.76
N LEU A 80 -4.86 -10.77 -7.32
CA LEU A 80 -6.08 -10.03 -6.92
C LEU A 80 -6.78 -9.37 -8.11
N GLY A 81 -6.07 -9.11 -9.20
CA GLY A 81 -6.57 -8.31 -10.32
C GLY A 81 -6.71 -6.81 -10.00
N LYS A 82 -6.32 -6.39 -8.80
CA LYS A 82 -6.48 -5.04 -8.24
C LYS A 82 -5.10 -4.43 -7.93
N PRO A 83 -4.92 -3.09 -8.05
CA PRO A 83 -3.70 -2.43 -7.61
C PRO A 83 -3.46 -2.60 -6.11
N VAL A 84 -2.20 -2.77 -5.74
CA VAL A 84 -1.74 -2.86 -4.36
C VAL A 84 -0.59 -1.89 -4.17
N VAL A 85 -0.80 -0.88 -3.35
CA VAL A 85 0.18 0.17 -3.06
C VAL A 85 0.65 0.03 -1.62
N SER A 86 1.96 0.09 -1.38
CA SER A 86 2.51 0.20 -0.02
C SER A 86 3.10 1.59 0.21
N SER A 87 3.24 2.00 1.48
CA SER A 87 3.91 3.26 1.82
C SER A 87 5.31 3.37 1.21
N ASN A 88 6.09 2.28 1.27
CA ASN A 88 7.43 2.24 0.70
C ASN A 88 7.41 2.32 -0.84
N LEU A 89 6.45 1.65 -1.49
CA LEU A 89 6.28 1.72 -2.94
C LEU A 89 5.95 3.15 -3.38
N ALA A 90 4.93 3.76 -2.75
CA ALA A 90 4.49 5.11 -3.07
C ALA A 90 5.58 6.15 -2.81
N PHE A 91 6.31 6.02 -1.70
CA PHE A 91 7.41 6.91 -1.36
C PHE A 91 8.54 6.84 -2.40
N THR A 92 9.02 5.63 -2.73
CA THR A 92 10.08 5.44 -3.73
C THR A 92 9.65 5.94 -5.10
N TRP A 93 8.43 5.61 -5.54
CA TRP A 93 7.87 6.11 -6.79
C TRP A 93 7.86 7.64 -6.83
N HIS A 94 7.31 8.28 -5.79
CA HIS A 94 7.18 9.73 -5.75
C HIS A 94 8.54 10.44 -5.76
N LEU A 95 9.52 9.93 -4.99
CA LEU A 95 10.88 10.45 -4.99
C LEU A 95 11.55 10.38 -6.37
N LEU A 96 11.42 9.24 -7.08
CA LEU A 96 12.01 9.08 -8.41
C LEU A 96 11.39 10.08 -9.41
N ARG A 97 10.07 10.22 -9.41
CA ARG A 97 9.36 11.14 -10.32
C ARG A 97 9.70 12.61 -10.02
N LEU A 98 9.87 12.98 -8.75
CA LEU A 98 10.36 14.32 -8.36
C LEU A 98 11.81 14.55 -8.79
N ALA A 99 12.65 13.51 -8.81
CA ALA A 99 14.03 13.58 -9.29
C ALA A 99 14.14 13.60 -10.82
N GLY A 100 13.02 13.57 -11.56
CA GLY A 100 13.01 13.52 -13.02
C GLY A 100 13.40 12.15 -13.59
N VAL A 101 13.37 11.11 -12.77
CA VAL A 101 13.57 9.72 -13.21
C VAL A 101 12.21 9.15 -13.56
N ASP A 102 11.95 8.89 -14.84
CA ASP A 102 10.67 8.38 -15.36
C ASP A 102 10.70 6.88 -15.72
N ASP A 103 11.76 6.19 -15.30
CA ASP A 103 11.96 4.76 -15.54
C ASP A 103 10.76 3.93 -15.09
N GLN A 104 10.36 3.02 -15.97
CA GLN A 104 9.39 1.97 -15.68
C GLN A 104 10.18 0.78 -15.14
N VAL A 105 9.82 0.30 -13.95
CA VAL A 105 10.52 -0.81 -13.29
C VAL A 105 9.59 -2.02 -13.28
N PRO A 106 9.74 -2.97 -14.22
CA PRO A 106 8.91 -4.16 -14.26
C PRO A 106 8.97 -4.92 -12.93
N GLY A 107 7.82 -5.38 -12.45
CA GLY A 107 7.75 -6.21 -11.24
C GLY A 107 7.57 -5.45 -9.92
N LEU A 108 7.43 -4.12 -9.94
CA LEU A 108 7.08 -3.32 -8.75
C LEU A 108 5.57 -2.97 -8.64
N GLY A 109 4.76 -3.52 -9.53
CA GLY A 109 3.31 -3.28 -9.56
C GLY A 109 2.90 -2.03 -10.34
N ARG A 110 1.58 -1.86 -10.51
CA ARG A 110 0.97 -0.89 -11.43
C ARG A 110 1.33 0.58 -11.15
N LEU A 111 1.72 0.92 -9.92
CA LEU A 111 2.10 2.30 -9.59
C LEU A 111 3.35 2.76 -10.37
N PHE A 112 4.29 1.86 -10.65
CA PHE A 112 5.47 2.21 -11.43
C PHE A 112 5.19 2.38 -12.92
N ASP A 113 4.01 1.94 -13.38
CA ASP A 113 3.53 2.10 -14.75
C ASP A 113 2.88 3.49 -15.00
N VAL A 114 2.75 4.32 -13.96
CA VAL A 114 2.11 5.65 -14.04
C VAL A 114 3.08 6.78 -13.65
N GLY A 115 2.88 7.97 -14.24
CA GLY A 115 3.62 9.19 -13.93
C GLY A 115 2.92 10.04 -12.86
N ILE A 116 3.62 11.06 -12.34
CA ILE A 116 2.95 12.12 -11.57
C ILE A 116 2.11 12.94 -12.54
N ASP A 117 0.84 13.17 -12.21
CA ASP A 117 0.06 14.20 -12.88
C ASP A 117 0.67 15.56 -12.51
N ARG A 118 1.34 16.19 -13.48
CA ARG A 118 2.05 17.46 -13.27
C ARG A 118 1.13 18.67 -13.35
N GLY A 119 -0.17 18.47 -13.64
CA GLY A 119 -1.12 19.59 -13.71
C GLY A 119 -0.71 20.64 -14.74
N ASP A 120 -0.11 20.21 -15.85
CA ASP A 120 0.26 21.09 -16.96
C ASP A 120 -1.02 21.45 -17.76
N GLY A 121 -1.87 22.30 -17.17
CA GLY A 121 -3.04 22.93 -17.81
C GLY A 121 -4.33 22.92 -17.00
#